data_AF-A0A074WFI4-F1
#
_entry.id   AF-A0A074WFI4-F1
#
_cell.length_a   1.000
_cell.length_b   1.000
_cell.length_c   1.000
_cell.angle_alpha   90.00
_cell.angle_beta   90.00
_cell.angle_gamma   90.00
#
_symmetry.space_group_name_H-M   'P 1'
#
loop_
_entity.id
_entity.type
_entity.pdbx_description
1 polymer ?
#
loop_
_entity_poly.entity_id
_entity_poly.type
_entity_poly.pdbx_seq_one_letter_code
_entity_poly.pdbx_strand_id
1 'polypeptide(L)'
;PTEGSPSATPSGLRPAVGTDEWHKVRRDNHKEVERRRRETINEGINELAKIVPGCEKNKGSILQRAVQFITQLKENESQNIEKWTLEKLLTEQAIAELSGSCDRLKAELHQVYKEQDAWKRCAQRAGL
;
A
#
# COMPACT_ATOMS: atom_id res chain seq x y z
N PRO A 1 4.66 66.77 -28.17
CA PRO A 1 3.72 65.70 -28.57
C PRO A 1 4.51 64.50 -29.10
N THR A 2 4.48 63.44 -28.30
CA THR A 2 5.11 62.13 -28.47
C THR A 2 4.41 61.29 -29.56
N GLU A 3 5.02 60.13 -29.85
CA GLU A 3 4.48 58.93 -30.53
C GLU A 3 4.87 58.81 -32.02
N GLY A 4 5.47 57.72 -32.50
CA GLY A 4 5.78 56.43 -31.91
C GLY A 4 5.92 55.41 -33.05
N SER A 5 7.13 54.89 -33.29
CA SER A 5 7.36 53.80 -34.24
C SER A 5 6.70 52.51 -33.73
N PRO A 6 5.98 51.73 -34.56
CA PRO A 6 5.68 50.36 -34.21
C PRO A 6 6.88 49.50 -34.61
N SER A 7 7.76 49.23 -33.65
CA SER A 7 8.71 48.13 -33.75
C SER A 7 7.93 46.83 -33.55
N ALA A 8 7.45 46.25 -34.65
CA ALA A 8 6.89 44.90 -34.65
C ALA A 8 8.02 43.88 -34.51
N THR A 9 8.09 43.25 -33.35
CA THR A 9 8.86 42.05 -33.05
C THR A 9 8.57 40.98 -34.10
N PRO A 10 9.58 40.32 -34.73
CA PRO A 10 9.31 39.18 -35.59
C PRO A 10 9.00 37.99 -34.68
N SER A 11 7.71 37.74 -34.51
CA SER A 11 7.18 36.45 -34.08
C SER A 11 7.77 35.37 -34.98
N GLY A 12 8.40 34.36 -34.37
CA GLY A 12 9.02 33.23 -35.06
C GLY A 12 8.10 32.67 -36.14
N LEU A 13 8.43 32.97 -37.39
CA LEU A 13 7.69 32.58 -38.58
C LEU A 13 7.71 31.06 -38.65
N ARG A 14 6.56 30.43 -38.42
CA ARG A 14 6.40 29.02 -38.73
C ARG A 14 6.70 28.88 -40.23
N PRO A 15 7.63 28.01 -40.64
CA PRO A 15 8.00 27.89 -42.05
C PRO A 15 6.77 27.65 -42.93
N ALA A 16 6.74 28.22 -44.13
CA ALA A 16 5.61 28.08 -45.04
C ALA A 16 5.41 26.60 -45.43
N VAL A 17 4.15 26.14 -45.42
CA VAL A 17 3.80 24.73 -45.68
C VAL A 17 4.32 24.31 -47.06
N GLY A 18 5.04 23.19 -47.12
CA GLY A 18 5.65 22.66 -48.36
C GLY A 18 7.08 23.15 -48.65
N THR A 19 7.63 24.06 -47.85
CA THR A 19 9.06 24.43 -47.94
C THR A 19 9.96 23.36 -47.31
N ASP A 20 11.22 23.29 -47.75
CA ASP A 20 12.22 22.38 -47.17
C ASP A 20 12.43 22.62 -45.66
N GLU A 21 12.34 23.88 -45.21
CA GLU A 21 12.41 24.26 -43.81
C GLU A 21 11.21 23.73 -43.02
N TRP A 22 10.00 23.78 -43.59
CA TRP A 22 8.80 23.19 -42.98
C TRP A 22 8.93 21.67 -42.86
N HIS A 23 9.43 20.99 -43.90
CA HIS A 23 9.70 19.55 -43.87
C HIS A 23 10.79 19.18 -42.85
N LYS A 24 11.83 20.01 -42.69
CA LYS A 24 12.88 19.82 -41.68
C LYS A 24 12.32 19.97 -40.27
N VAL A 25 11.61 21.06 -39.97
CA VAL A 25 11.01 21.30 -38.64
C VAL A 25 10.04 20.17 -38.26
N ARG A 26 9.22 19.69 -39.19
CA ARG A 26 8.34 18.53 -38.94
C ARG A 26 9.12 17.26 -38.58
N ARG A 27 10.19 16.95 -39.33
CA ARG A 27 11.02 15.77 -39.07
C ARG A 27 11.73 15.87 -37.72
N ASP A 28 12.29 17.03 -37.40
CA ASP A 28 13.02 17.24 -36.14
C ASP A 28 12.06 17.23 -34.95
N ASN A 29 10.87 17.83 -35.09
CA ASN A 29 9.84 17.74 -34.07
C ASN A 29 9.37 16.29 -33.85
N HIS A 30 9.17 15.52 -34.92
CA HIS A 30 8.80 14.12 -34.81
C HIS A 30 9.89 13.28 -34.10
N LYS A 31 11.17 13.52 -34.41
CA LYS A 31 12.29 12.88 -33.70
C LYS A 31 12.32 13.23 -32.22
N GLU A 32 12.09 14.51 -31.89
CA GLU A 32 12.06 14.98 -30.50
C GLU A 32 10.91 14.35 -29.70
N VAL A 33 9.72 14.24 -30.29
CA VAL A 33 8.58 13.55 -29.67
C VAL A 33 8.93 12.09 -29.38
N GLU A 34 9.51 11.38 -30.34
CA GLU A 34 9.89 9.97 -30.14
C GLU A 34 11.04 9.80 -29.14
N ARG A 35 12.01 10.74 -29.10
CA ARG A 35 13.07 10.75 -28.08
C ARG A 35 12.48 10.86 -26.68
N ARG A 36 11.59 11.84 -26.44
CA ARG A 36 10.94 12.02 -25.13
C ARG A 36 10.13 10.79 -24.72
N ARG A 37 9.38 10.20 -25.66
CA ARG A 37 8.65 8.95 -25.41
C ARG A 37 9.58 7.83 -24.93
N ARG A 38 10.73 7.65 -25.59
CA ARG A 38 11.72 6.63 -25.20
C ARG A 38 12.32 6.90 -23.82
N GLU A 39 12.58 8.16 -23.50
CA GLU A 39 13.11 8.56 -22.19
C GLU A 39 12.12 8.25 -21.07
N THR A 40 10.86 8.64 -21.22
CA THR A 40 9.81 8.31 -20.24
C THR A 40 9.65 6.80 -20.03
N ILE A 41 9.71 6.00 -21.12
CA ILE A 41 9.66 4.53 -21.00
C ILE A 41 10.88 4.01 -20.24
N ASN A 42 12.08 4.52 -20.53
CA ASN A 42 13.30 4.07 -19.87
C ASN A 42 13.34 4.44 -18.40
N GLU A 43 12.87 5.64 -18.06
CA GLU A 43 12.68 6.08 -16.68
C GLU A 43 11.74 5.14 -15.94
N GLY A 44 10.57 4.83 -16.51
CA GLY A 44 9.62 3.88 -15.92
C GLY A 44 10.22 2.49 -15.67
N ILE A 45 10.99 1.96 -16.63
CA ILE A 45 11.67 0.66 -16.46
C ILE A 45 12.74 0.73 -15.37
N ASN A 46 13.48 1.84 -15.27
CA ASN A 46 14.50 2.01 -14.24
C ASN A 46 13.90 2.16 -12.84
N GLU A 47 12.74 2.82 -12.70
CA GLU A 47 12.04 2.88 -11.41
C GLU A 47 11.56 1.49 -10.97
N LEU A 48 11.03 0.67 -11.89
CA LEU A 48 10.68 -0.72 -11.59
C LEU A 48 11.89 -1.51 -11.08
N ALA A 49 13.08 -1.32 -11.67
CA ALA A 49 14.29 -2.02 -11.26
C ALA A 49 14.75 -1.70 -9.82
N LYS A 50 14.38 -0.53 -9.27
CA LYS A 50 14.75 -0.14 -7.89
C LYS A 50 13.94 -0.89 -6.83
N ILE A 51 12.68 -1.20 -7.13
CA ILE A 51 11.75 -1.81 -6.16
C ILE A 51 11.63 -3.32 -6.33
N VAL A 52 11.97 -3.85 -7.50
CA VAL A 52 11.88 -5.28 -7.78
C VAL A 52 13.21 -5.96 -7.44
N PRO A 53 13.25 -6.92 -6.50
CA PRO A 53 14.47 -7.57 -6.08
C PRO A 53 15.01 -8.55 -7.13
N GLY A 54 16.34 -8.60 -7.26
CA GLY A 54 17.02 -9.52 -8.17
C GLY A 54 16.92 -9.13 -9.64
N CYS A 55 16.68 -7.85 -9.94
CA CYS A 55 16.69 -7.36 -11.31
C CYS A 55 18.13 -7.18 -11.83
N GLU A 56 18.39 -7.72 -13.02
CA GLU A 56 19.57 -7.39 -13.81
C GLU A 56 19.36 -6.10 -14.62
N LYS A 57 20.42 -5.57 -15.26
CA LYS A 57 20.37 -4.33 -16.06
C LYS A 57 19.60 -4.46 -17.39
N ASN A 58 19.04 -5.62 -17.71
CA ASN A 58 18.31 -5.85 -18.96
C ASN A 58 16.82 -5.45 -18.81
N LYS A 59 16.32 -4.61 -19.72
CA LYS A 59 14.92 -4.15 -19.73
C LYS A 59 13.92 -5.30 -19.78
N GLY A 60 14.21 -6.35 -20.55
CA GLY A 60 13.33 -7.52 -20.66
C GLY A 60 13.24 -8.30 -19.35
N SER A 61 14.39 -8.52 -18.69
CA SER A 61 14.43 -9.23 -17.41
C SER A 61 13.77 -8.42 -16.29
N ILE A 62 13.94 -7.09 -16.27
CA ILE A 62 13.26 -6.20 -15.31
C ILE A 62 11.75 -6.36 -15.41
N LEU A 63 11.20 -6.30 -16.64
CA LEU A 63 9.75 -6.43 -16.86
C LEU A 63 9.24 -7.81 -16.44
N GLN A 64 9.93 -8.89 -16.84
CA GLN A 64 9.55 -10.25 -16.45
C GLN A 64 9.60 -10.45 -14.93
N ARG A 65 10.66 -9.92 -14.28
CA ARG A 65 10.82 -10.02 -12.83
C ARG A 65 9.78 -9.20 -12.09
N ALA A 66 9.41 -8.02 -12.60
CA ALA A 66 8.35 -7.19 -12.04
C ALA A 66 7.01 -7.93 -12.03
N VAL A 67 6.65 -8.60 -13.14
CA VAL A 67 5.42 -9.42 -13.22
C VAL A 67 5.45 -10.54 -12.19
N GLN A 68 6.55 -11.30 -12.10
CA GLN A 68 6.69 -12.36 -11.10
C GLN A 68 6.58 -11.84 -9.68
N PHE A 69 7.25 -10.73 -9.38
CA PHE A 69 7.25 -10.15 -8.05
C PHE A 69 5.87 -9.63 -7.64
N ILE A 70 5.13 -8.99 -8.55
CA ILE A 70 3.74 -8.58 -8.31
C ILE A 70 2.86 -9.81 -8.01
N THR A 71 2.98 -10.89 -8.78
CA THR A 71 2.23 -12.12 -8.52
C THR A 71 2.56 -12.69 -7.14
N GLN A 72 3.85 -12.75 -6.77
CA GLN A 72 4.28 -13.20 -5.45
C GLN A 72 3.77 -12.30 -4.33
N LEU A 73 3.78 -10.97 -4.51
CA LEU A 73 3.23 -10.05 -3.53
C LEU A 73 1.74 -10.27 -3.30
N LYS A 74 0.96 -10.49 -4.37
CA LYS A 74 -0.47 -10.81 -4.26
C LYS A 74 -0.73 -12.14 -3.56
N GLU A 75 0.07 -13.16 -3.87
CA GLU A 75 -0.04 -14.46 -3.22
C GLU A 75 0.33 -14.38 -1.73
N ASN A 76 1.43 -13.70 -1.41
CA ASN A 76 1.84 -13.45 -0.02
C ASN A 76 0.81 -12.63 0.75
N GLU A 77 0.18 -11.64 0.13
CA GLU A 77 -0.91 -10.87 0.72
C GLU A 77 -2.09 -11.78 1.07
N SER A 78 -2.52 -12.66 0.15
CA SER A 78 -3.58 -13.64 0.41
C SER A 78 -3.23 -14.55 1.59
N GLN A 79 -2.02 -15.12 1.59
CA GLN A 79 -1.56 -16.01 2.67
C GLN A 79 -1.46 -15.28 4.01
N ASN A 80 -1.02 -14.01 4.01
CA ASN A 80 -0.97 -13.21 5.23
C ASN A 80 -2.36 -12.91 5.79
N ILE A 81 -3.34 -12.62 4.92
CA ILE A 81 -4.73 -12.43 5.33
C ILE A 81 -5.29 -13.71 5.94
N GLU A 82 -5.07 -14.87 5.31
CA GLU A 82 -5.51 -16.17 5.80
C GLU A 82 -4.89 -16.49 7.16
N LYS A 83 -3.57 -16.34 7.28
CA LYS A 83 -2.83 -16.56 8.54
C LYS A 83 -3.34 -15.64 9.65
N TRP A 84 -3.47 -14.34 9.38
CA TRP A 84 -3.95 -13.37 10.35
C TRP A 84 -5.39 -13.68 10.79
N THR A 85 -6.25 -14.06 9.84
CA THR A 85 -7.63 -14.45 10.14
C THR A 85 -7.68 -15.66 11.07
N LEU A 86 -6.86 -16.68 10.79
CA LEU A 86 -6.78 -17.86 11.64
C LEU A 86 -6.26 -17.53 13.05
N GLU A 87 -5.16 -16.78 13.15
CA GLU A 87 -4.59 -16.35 14.43
C GLU A 87 -5.59 -15.53 15.25
N LYS A 88 -6.33 -14.63 14.60
CA LYS A 88 -7.39 -13.84 15.24
C LYS A 88 -8.48 -14.74 15.80
N LEU A 89 -9.02 -15.67 15.00
CA LEU A 89 -10.08 -16.59 15.45
C LEU A 89 -9.64 -17.46 16.63
N LEU A 90 -8.41 -18.00 16.58
CA LEU A 90 -7.87 -18.81 17.67
C LEU A 90 -7.68 -17.99 18.96
N THR A 91 -7.21 -16.75 18.82
CA THR A 91 -7.03 -15.85 19.97
C THR A 91 -8.38 -15.43 20.56
N GLU A 92 -9.37 -15.13 19.72
CA GLU A 92 -10.73 -14.81 20.16
C GLU A 92 -11.38 -15.99 20.90
N GLN A 93 -11.20 -17.21 20.40
CA GLN A 93 -11.66 -18.43 21.08
C GLN A 93 -10.99 -18.61 22.45
N ALA A 94 -9.66 -18.44 22.52
CA ALA A 94 -8.92 -18.55 23.78
C ALA A 94 -9.36 -17.47 24.80
N ILE A 95 -9.60 -16.23 24.35
CA ILE A 95 -10.12 -15.15 25.19
C ILE A 95 -11.51 -15.51 25.73
N ALA A 96 -12.40 -16.05 24.89
CA ALA A 96 -13.73 -16.46 25.31
C ALA A 96 -13.70 -17.57 26.37
N GLU A 97 -12.84 -18.57 26.18
CA GLU A 97 -12.64 -19.67 27.14
C GLU A 97 -12.08 -19.18 28.48
N LEU A 98 -11.05 -18.34 28.45
CA LEU A 98 -10.45 -17.75 29.66
C LEU A 98 -11.45 -16.85 30.39
N SER A 99 -12.21 -16.04 29.67
CA SER A 99 -13.26 -15.18 30.24
C SER A 99 -14.35 -16.02 30.91
N GLY A 100 -14.83 -17.07 30.25
CA GLY A 100 -15.80 -18.00 30.81
C GLY A 100 -15.27 -18.73 32.06
N SER A 101 -13.99 -19.11 32.06
CA SER A 101 -13.35 -19.72 33.23
C SER A 101 -13.26 -18.73 34.41
N CYS A 102 -12.87 -17.48 34.15
CA CYS A 102 -12.86 -16.43 35.15
C CYS A 102 -14.25 -16.19 35.77
N ASP A 103 -15.30 -16.15 34.95
CA ASP A 103 -16.66 -15.92 35.44
C ASP A 103 -17.18 -17.08 36.30
N ARG A 104 -16.86 -18.32 35.93
CA ARG A 104 -17.16 -19.50 36.76
C ARG A 104 -16.46 -19.43 38.12
N LEU A 105 -15.16 -19.14 38.14
CA LEU A 105 -14.39 -19.03 39.38
C LEU A 105 -14.90 -17.90 40.28
N LYS A 106 -15.28 -16.76 39.70
CA LYS A 106 -15.91 -15.66 40.46
C LYS A 106 -17.24 -16.09 41.08
N ALA A 107 -18.07 -16.84 40.34
CA ALA A 107 -19.35 -17.32 40.84
C ALA A 107 -19.18 -18.33 41.99
N GLU A 108 -18.25 -19.28 41.85
CA GLU A 108 -17.92 -20.25 42.90
C GLU A 108 -17.38 -19.56 44.15
N LEU A 109 -16.46 -18.61 43.99
CA LEU A 109 -15.90 -17.82 45.08
C LEU A 109 -16.99 -17.03 45.83
N HIS A 110 -17.93 -16.42 45.10
CA HIS A 110 -19.06 -15.71 45.71
C HIS A 110 -19.98 -16.67 46.50
N GLN A 111 -20.24 -17.86 45.95
CA GLN A 111 -21.05 -18.88 46.62
C GLN A 111 -20.38 -19.38 47.92
N VAL A 112 -19.08 -19.69 47.86
CA VAL A 112 -18.30 -20.12 49.03
C VAL A 112 -18.28 -19.03 50.12
N TYR A 113 -18.12 -17.75 49.76
CA TYR A 113 -18.20 -16.65 50.73
C TYR A 113 -19.57 -16.57 51.40
N LYS A 114 -20.65 -16.72 50.64
CA LYS A 114 -22.02 -16.72 51.18
C LYS A 114 -22.24 -17.88 52.16
N GLU A 115 -21.76 -19.07 51.82
CA GLU A 115 -21.82 -20.24 52.70
C GLU A 115 -21.00 -20.02 53.97
N GLN A 116 -19.76 -19.52 53.84
CA GLN A 116 -18.91 -19.18 54.98
C GLN A 116 -19.61 -18.21 55.95
N ASP A 117 -20.26 -17.17 55.43
CA ASP A 117 -20.99 -16.20 56.25
C ASP A 117 -22.25 -16.80 56.89
N ALA A 118 -22.91 -17.76 56.24
CA ALA A 118 -24.02 -18.49 56.85
C ALA A 118 -23.52 -19.36 58.01
N TRP A 119 -22.42 -20.11 57.82
CA TRP A 119 -21.80 -20.93 58.86
C TRP A 119 -21.33 -20.09 60.05
N LYS A 120 -20.65 -18.97 59.81
CA LYS A 120 -20.24 -18.01 60.85
C LYS A 120 -21.43 -17.52 61.68
N ARG A 121 -22.54 -17.16 61.04
CA ARG A 121 -23.77 -16.73 61.73
C ARG A 121 -24.42 -17.86 62.54
N CYS A 122 -24.41 -19.09 62.04
CA CYS A 122 -24.91 -20.25 62.79
C CYS A 122 -24.05 -20.53 64.03
N ALA A 123 -22.73 -20.52 63.90
CA ALA A 123 -21.80 -20.72 65.02
C ALA A 123 -22.00 -19.65 66.12
N GLN A 124 -22.05 -18.37 65.72
CA GLN A 124 -22.32 -17.26 66.64
C GLN A 124 -23.65 -17.43 67.40
N ARG A 125 -24.72 -17.86 66.71
CA ARG A 125 -26.01 -18.12 67.36
C ARG A 125 -25.99 -19.31 68.30
N ALA A 126 -25.11 -20.28 68.07
CA ALA A 126 -24.92 -21.44 68.93
C ALA A 126 -24.02 -21.15 70.15
N GLY A 127 -23.48 -19.93 70.28
CA GLY A 127 -22.60 -19.55 71.38
C GLY A 127 -21.18 -20.09 71.27
N LEU A 128 -20.76 -20.49 70.06
CA LEU A 128 -19.39 -20.88 69.70
C LEU A 128 -18.60 -19.67 69.16
#